data_AF-A0A2V6MY75-F1
#
_entry.id   AF-A0A2V6MY75-F1
#
_cell.length_a   1.000
_cell.length_b   1.000
_cell.length_c   1.000
_cell.angle_alpha   90.00
_cell.angle_beta   90.00
_cell.angle_gamma   90.00
#
_symmetry.space_group_name_H-M   'P 1'
#
loop_
_entity.id
_entity.type
_entity.pdbx_description
1 polymer ?
#
loop_
_entity_poly.entity_id
_entity_poly.type
_entity_poly.pdbx_seq_one_letter_code
_entity_poly.pdbx_strand_id
1 'polypeptide(L)'
;MENGQKLRDTGLKAVGEVPWGTHFSIFYETKQDLLDVLVPYFNTGLRNSEFCLWIVASYEFLNVNKATNALRESIPSVDRLIDKGNIEIVAHRDWFLTNGKVNISRAVGRFRQRMNYALTSGFEGLRANGSPAWMQVYLR
;
A
#
# COMPACT_ATOMS: atom_id res chain seq x y z
N MET A 1 14.91 14.66 -18.68
CA MET A 1 14.70 13.82 -17.48
C MET A 1 16.02 13.11 -17.24
N GLU A 2 16.91 13.74 -16.48
CA GLU A 2 18.25 13.23 -16.18
C GLU A 2 18.17 12.40 -14.90
N ASN A 3 18.14 11.08 -15.08
CA ASN A 3 18.67 10.06 -14.17
C ASN A 3 18.18 8.73 -14.73
N GLY A 4 19.10 7.86 -15.19
CA GLY A 4 18.81 6.55 -15.77
C GLY A 4 18.21 5.53 -14.78
N GLN A 5 17.26 5.95 -13.95
CA GLN A 5 16.48 5.07 -13.09
C GLN A 5 15.58 4.19 -13.95
N LYS A 6 15.66 2.88 -13.74
CA LYS A 6 14.82 1.89 -14.39
C LYS A 6 13.35 2.15 -13.98
N LEU A 7 12.46 2.28 -14.96
CA LEU A 7 11.01 2.44 -14.71
C LEU A 7 10.44 1.21 -13.99
N ARG A 8 9.39 1.41 -13.20
CA ARG A 8 8.73 0.39 -12.37
C ARG A 8 7.42 -0.01 -13.02
N ASP A 9 7.29 -1.28 -13.35
CA ASP A 9 6.00 -1.85 -13.74
C ASP A 9 5.02 -1.71 -12.57
N THR A 10 3.89 -1.04 -12.81
CA THR A 10 2.86 -0.89 -11.80
C THR A 10 2.04 -2.16 -11.62
N GLY A 11 2.07 -3.11 -12.56
CA GLY A 11 1.14 -4.25 -12.63
C GLY A 11 -0.24 -3.85 -13.18
N LEU A 12 -0.47 -2.56 -13.45
CA LEU A 12 -1.73 -2.03 -13.96
C LEU A 12 -1.56 -1.64 -15.42
N LYS A 13 -2.18 -2.40 -16.33
CA LYS A 13 -2.06 -2.16 -17.78
C LYS A 13 -2.41 -0.72 -18.18
N ALA A 14 -3.37 -0.10 -17.49
CA ALA A 14 -3.79 1.28 -17.76
C ALA A 14 -2.75 2.35 -17.34
N VAL A 15 -1.86 2.04 -16.39
CA VAL A 15 -0.83 2.97 -15.90
C VAL A 15 0.54 2.66 -16.53
N GLY A 16 0.85 1.38 -16.74
CA GLY A 16 2.12 0.95 -17.35
C GLY A 16 3.30 1.09 -16.40
N GLU A 17 4.48 1.41 -16.96
CA GLU A 17 5.71 1.63 -16.20
C GLU A 17 5.88 3.09 -15.81
N VAL A 18 6.33 3.36 -14.58
CA VAL A 18 6.45 4.71 -14.03
C VAL A 18 7.76 4.90 -13.25
N PRO A 19 8.31 6.12 -13.14
CA PRO A 19 9.46 6.38 -12.27
C PRO A 19 9.08 6.24 -10.79
N TRP A 20 10.08 6.12 -9.92
CA TRP A 20 9.85 6.21 -8.47
C TRP A 20 9.27 7.57 -8.08
N GLY A 21 8.43 7.58 -7.03
CA GLY A 21 7.76 8.79 -6.55
C GLY A 21 6.45 9.12 -7.29
N THR A 22 6.09 8.39 -8.33
CA THR A 22 4.78 8.53 -8.97
C THR A 22 3.65 8.19 -8.01
N HIS A 23 2.66 9.08 -7.93
CA HIS A 23 1.43 8.91 -7.15
C HIS A 23 0.23 9.06 -8.08
N PHE A 24 -0.74 8.16 -7.97
CA PHE A 24 -1.98 8.20 -8.75
C PHE A 24 -3.15 7.75 -7.88
N SER A 25 -4.36 8.13 -8.30
CA SER A 25 -5.60 7.75 -7.64
C SER A 25 -6.41 6.83 -8.54
N ILE A 26 -7.10 5.88 -7.91
CA ILE A 26 -8.02 4.96 -8.57
C ILE A 26 -9.42 5.22 -8.02
N PHE A 27 -10.42 5.16 -8.89
CA PHE A 27 -11.82 5.20 -8.52
C PHE A 27 -12.42 3.82 -8.79
N TYR A 28 -13.27 3.36 -7.89
CA TYR A 28 -13.85 2.03 -7.90
C TYR A 28 -15.24 2.09 -7.25
N GLU A 29 -16.13 1.19 -7.64
CA GLU A 29 -17.50 1.13 -7.09
C GLU A 29 -17.66 -0.03 -6.13
N THR A 30 -17.05 -1.18 -6.48
CA THR A 30 -17.16 -2.40 -5.69
C THR A 30 -15.85 -2.76 -4.99
N LYS A 31 -15.97 -3.64 -4.00
CA LYS A 31 -14.80 -4.25 -3.36
C LYS A 31 -13.99 -5.08 -4.35
N GLN A 32 -14.64 -5.70 -5.34
CA GLN A 32 -13.96 -6.49 -6.35
C GLN A 32 -13.14 -5.58 -7.27
N ASP A 33 -13.69 -4.44 -7.69
CA ASP A 33 -12.98 -3.44 -8.49
C ASP A 33 -11.67 -2.99 -7.79
N LEU A 34 -11.75 -2.75 -6.47
CA LEU A 34 -10.56 -2.41 -5.68
C LEU A 34 -9.54 -3.56 -5.68
N LEU A 35 -9.99 -4.80 -5.50
CA LEU A 35 -9.10 -5.97 -5.50
C LEU A 35 -8.49 -6.24 -6.87
N ASP A 36 -9.24 -6.06 -7.96
CA ASP A 36 -8.77 -6.20 -9.33
C ASP A 36 -7.62 -5.23 -9.65
N VAL A 37 -7.52 -4.13 -8.90
CA VAL A 37 -6.37 -3.20 -8.96
C VAL A 37 -5.29 -3.60 -7.96
N LEU A 38 -5.63 -3.81 -6.69
CA LEU A 38 -4.63 -4.00 -5.64
C LEU A 38 -3.87 -5.32 -5.74
N VAL A 39 -4.54 -6.40 -6.15
CA VAL A 39 -3.91 -7.72 -6.31
C VAL A 39 -2.76 -7.67 -7.31
N PRO A 40 -2.94 -7.24 -8.58
CA PRO A 40 -1.81 -7.14 -9.51
C PRO A 40 -0.79 -6.08 -9.07
N TYR A 41 -1.24 -4.94 -8.51
CA TYR A 41 -0.35 -3.89 -8.03
C TYR A 41 0.64 -4.38 -6.96
N PHE A 42 0.16 -5.12 -5.95
CA PHE A 42 1.02 -5.69 -4.92
C PHE A 42 1.79 -6.91 -5.41
N ASN A 43 1.19 -7.80 -6.21
CA ASN A 43 1.88 -8.96 -6.75
C ASN A 43 3.10 -8.56 -7.60
N THR A 44 2.97 -7.50 -8.42
CA THR A 44 4.10 -6.96 -9.19
C THR A 44 5.18 -6.37 -8.28
N GLY A 45 4.81 -5.59 -7.26
CA GLY A 45 5.78 -5.07 -6.28
C GLY A 45 6.55 -6.19 -5.56
N LEU A 46 5.83 -7.21 -5.09
CA LEU A 46 6.41 -8.36 -4.38
C LEU A 46 7.38 -9.16 -5.26
N ARG A 47 7.09 -9.35 -6.54
CA ARG A 47 7.98 -10.01 -7.51
C ARG A 47 9.22 -9.18 -7.85
N ASN A 48 9.12 -7.86 -7.77
CA ASN A 48 10.19 -6.92 -8.09
C ASN A 48 11.03 -6.52 -6.87
N SER A 49 10.92 -7.24 -5.75
CA SER A 49 11.62 -6.91 -4.49
C SER A 49 11.30 -5.51 -3.98
N GLU A 50 10.05 -5.09 -4.08
CA GLU A 50 9.55 -3.85 -3.50
C GLU A 50 8.81 -4.15 -2.19
N PHE A 51 9.08 -3.37 -1.15
CA PHE A 51 8.33 -3.46 0.09
C PHE A 51 6.92 -2.88 -0.14
N CYS A 52 5.90 -3.68 0.16
CA CYS A 52 4.51 -3.32 -0.07
C CYS A 52 3.84 -2.87 1.24
N LEU A 53 3.10 -1.77 1.19
CA LEU A 53 2.33 -1.26 2.32
C LEU A 53 0.88 -1.06 1.90
N TRP A 54 -0.05 -1.67 2.63
CA TRP A 54 -1.47 -1.43 2.44
C TRP A 54 -2.10 -0.83 3.70
N ILE A 55 -2.55 0.41 3.58
CA ILE A 55 -3.25 1.13 4.65
C ILE A 55 -4.76 1.04 4.39
N VAL A 56 -5.41 0.16 5.13
CA VAL A 56 -6.79 -0.26 4.93
C VAL A 56 -7.77 0.73 5.57
N ALA A 57 -8.68 1.28 4.79
CA ALA A 57 -9.81 2.05 5.32
C ALA A 57 -10.95 1.12 5.75
N SER A 58 -11.62 1.46 6.86
CA SER A 58 -12.66 0.58 7.45
C SER A 58 -13.87 0.35 6.54
N TYR A 59 -14.15 1.27 5.63
CA TYR A 59 -15.24 1.16 4.66
C TYR A 59 -14.89 0.23 3.48
N GLU A 60 -13.60 0.07 3.16
CA GLU A 60 -13.12 -0.88 2.14
C GLU A 60 -13.13 -2.30 2.71
N PHE A 61 -12.59 -2.41 3.93
CA PHE A 61 -12.56 -3.65 4.70
C PHE A 61 -12.76 -3.31 6.18
N LEU A 62 -13.69 -4.03 6.82
CA LEU A 62 -14.02 -3.84 8.23
C LEU A 62 -12.78 -3.86 9.15
N ASN A 63 -11.79 -4.69 8.82
CA ASN A 63 -10.53 -4.79 9.56
C ASN A 63 -9.40 -5.40 8.70
N VAL A 64 -8.18 -5.33 9.22
CA VAL A 64 -6.96 -5.87 8.60
C VAL A 64 -7.07 -7.36 8.28
N ASN A 65 -7.73 -8.17 9.12
CA ASN A 65 -7.88 -9.61 8.87
C ASN A 65 -8.73 -9.88 7.63
N LYS A 66 -9.82 -9.12 7.41
CA LYS A 66 -10.64 -9.23 6.19
C LYS A 66 -9.90 -8.78 4.94
N ALA A 67 -9.03 -7.76 5.05
CA ALA A 67 -8.15 -7.33 3.96
C ALA A 67 -7.11 -8.40 3.62
N THR A 68 -6.46 -8.94 4.65
CA THR A 68 -5.47 -10.02 4.53
C THR A 68 -6.08 -11.27 3.89
N ASN A 69 -7.28 -11.68 4.31
CA ASN A 69 -7.98 -12.82 3.71
C ASN A 69 -8.24 -12.63 2.21
N ALA A 70 -8.63 -11.43 1.78
CA ALA A 70 -8.84 -11.17 0.37
C ALA A 70 -7.54 -11.27 -0.45
N LEU A 71 -6.40 -10.86 0.11
CA LEU A 71 -5.10 -11.11 -0.54
C LEU A 71 -4.73 -12.59 -0.53
N ARG A 72 -5.05 -13.35 0.52
CA ARG A 72 -4.79 -14.81 0.57
C ARG A 72 -5.47 -15.56 -0.56
N GLU A 73 -6.68 -15.16 -0.92
CA GLU A 73 -7.45 -15.77 -2.02
C GLU A 73 -6.76 -15.58 -3.38
N SER A 74 -5.95 -14.53 -3.56
CA SER A 74 -5.33 -14.20 -4.85
C SER A 74 -3.80 -14.34 -4.88
N ILE A 75 -3.14 -14.32 -3.73
CA ILE A 75 -1.68 -14.44 -3.57
C ILE A 75 -1.40 -15.63 -2.64
N PRO A 76 -1.20 -16.85 -3.20
CA PRO A 76 -1.09 -18.09 -2.43
C PRO A 76 0.04 -18.17 -1.38
N SER A 77 0.93 -17.18 -1.32
CA SER A 77 2.05 -17.11 -0.38
C SER A 77 2.07 -15.84 0.47
N VAL A 78 0.96 -15.09 0.52
CA VAL A 78 0.90 -13.80 1.21
C VAL A 78 1.28 -13.90 2.68
N ASP A 79 0.90 -14.96 3.39
CA ASP A 79 1.24 -15.14 4.81
C ASP A 79 2.76 -15.21 5.02
N ARG A 80 3.46 -16.00 4.21
CA ARG A 80 4.92 -16.07 4.24
C ARG A 80 5.57 -14.72 3.90
N LEU A 81 4.96 -13.94 3.01
CA LEU A 81 5.45 -12.61 2.63
C LEU A 81 5.21 -11.58 3.73
N ILE A 82 4.10 -11.70 4.48
CA ILE A 82 3.82 -10.91 5.67
C ILE A 82 4.84 -11.26 6.76
N ASP A 83 5.05 -12.54 7.05
CA ASP A 83 5.99 -13.01 8.08
C ASP A 83 7.44 -12.59 7.79
N LYS A 84 7.81 -12.53 6.52
CA LYS A 84 9.13 -12.03 6.08
C LYS A 84 9.23 -10.50 6.04
N GLY A 85 8.14 -9.78 6.26
CA GLY A 85 8.11 -8.32 6.21
C GLY A 85 8.23 -7.75 4.79
N ASN A 86 7.82 -8.50 3.76
CA ASN A 86 7.73 -8.02 2.37
C ASN A 86 6.47 -7.20 2.13
N ILE A 87 5.39 -7.48 2.87
CA ILE A 87 4.16 -6.68 2.84
C ILE A 87 3.65 -6.42 4.26
N GLU A 88 3.28 -5.17 4.53
CA GLU A 88 2.65 -4.73 5.78
C GLU A 88 1.21 -4.28 5.47
N ILE A 89 0.24 -4.79 6.23
CA ILE A 89 -1.17 -4.41 6.13
C ILE A 89 -1.60 -3.81 7.46
N VAL A 90 -2.04 -2.55 7.45
CA VAL A 90 -2.33 -1.76 8.65
C VAL A 90 -3.67 -1.06 8.52
N ALA A 91 -4.35 -0.81 9.64
CA ALA A 91 -5.56 -0.01 9.60
C ALA A 91 -5.21 1.48 9.50
N HIS A 92 -6.00 2.25 8.74
CA HIS A 92 -5.84 3.70 8.63
C HIS A 92 -5.81 4.40 9.99
N ARG A 93 -6.59 3.93 10.97
CA ARG A 93 -6.61 4.49 12.33
C ARG A 93 -5.24 4.41 13.02
N ASP A 94 -4.54 3.30 12.84
CA ASP A 94 -3.23 3.07 13.46
C ASP A 94 -2.15 3.87 12.72
N TRP A 95 -2.37 4.11 11.43
CA TRP A 95 -1.46 4.85 10.57
C TRP A 95 -1.57 6.37 10.68
N PHE A 96 -2.79 6.90 10.80
CA PHE A 96 -3.04 8.33 10.70
C PHE A 96 -3.51 8.97 12.00
N LEU A 97 -4.04 8.19 12.95
CA LEU A 97 -4.52 8.75 14.23
C LEU A 97 -3.44 8.65 15.32
N THR A 98 -3.58 9.55 16.29
CA THR A 98 -2.86 9.53 17.57
C THR A 98 -3.85 10.03 18.61
N ASN A 99 -4.18 9.18 19.58
CA ASN A 99 -5.24 9.45 20.57
C ASN A 99 -6.57 9.87 19.91
N GLY A 100 -6.97 9.16 18.84
CA GLY A 100 -8.21 9.41 18.11
C GLY A 100 -8.20 10.62 17.17
N LYS A 101 -7.13 11.42 17.13
CA LYS A 101 -7.02 12.62 16.28
C LYS A 101 -6.06 12.40 15.12
N VAL A 102 -6.38 12.97 13.96
CA VAL A 102 -5.49 12.94 12.80
C VAL A 102 -4.18 13.63 13.15
N ASN A 103 -3.06 12.93 12.91
CA ASN A 103 -1.72 13.46 13.13
C ASN A 103 -0.84 13.18 11.89
N ILE A 104 -0.85 14.14 10.96
CA ILE A 104 -0.14 14.03 9.69
C ILE A 104 1.38 13.94 9.89
N SER A 105 1.94 14.69 10.84
CA SER A 105 3.38 14.65 11.13
C SER A 105 3.83 13.23 11.54
N ARG A 106 3.05 12.57 12.41
CA ARG A 106 3.31 11.18 12.78
C ARG A 106 3.08 10.21 11.62
N ALA A 107 2.04 10.41 10.80
CA ALA A 107 1.81 9.58 9.61
C ALA A 107 2.99 9.65 8.62
N VAL A 108 3.48 10.86 8.33
CA VAL A 108 4.68 11.07 7.50
C VAL A 108 5.92 10.44 8.14
N GLY A 109 6.06 10.54 9.46
CA GLY A 109 7.11 9.84 10.21
C GLY A 109 7.06 8.32 10.01
N ARG A 110 5.87 7.72 10.06
CA ARG A 110 5.67 6.29 9.78
C ARG A 110 6.06 5.92 8.35
N PHE A 111 5.67 6.71 7.34
CA PHE A 111 6.11 6.49 5.96
C PHE A 111 7.63 6.54 5.80
N ARG A 112 8.30 7.52 6.43
CA ARG A 112 9.77 7.62 6.42
C ARG A 112 10.43 6.40 7.07
N GLN A 113 9.88 5.90 8.18
CA GLN A 113 10.37 4.69 8.82
C GLN A 113 10.25 3.46 7.90
N ARG A 114 9.12 3.29 7.20
CA ARG A 114 8.91 2.16 6.28
C ARG A 114 9.78 2.26 5.02
N MET A 115 9.99 3.47 4.50
CA MET A 115 10.94 3.69 3.40
C MET A 115 12.36 3.34 3.83
N ASN A 116 12.80 3.79 5.01
CA ASN A 116 14.12 3.45 5.53
C ASN A 116 14.27 1.94 5.73
N TYR A 117 13.28 1.28 6.34
CA TYR A 117 13.24 -0.17 6.50
C TYR A 117 13.39 -0.88 5.14
N ALA A 118 12.63 -0.46 4.12
CA ALA A 118 12.70 -1.05 2.79
C ALA A 118 14.12 -0.99 2.23
N LEU A 119 14.73 0.20 2.24
CA LEU A 119 16.07 0.41 1.70
C LEU A 119 17.15 -0.35 2.48
N THR A 120 17.10 -0.33 3.81
CA THR A 120 18.09 -1.04 4.65
C THR A 120 17.94 -2.55 4.60
N SER A 121 16.76 -3.05 4.23
CA SER A 121 16.48 -4.49 4.10
C SER A 121 16.71 -5.02 2.67
N GLY A 122 17.25 -4.18 1.78
CA GLY A 122 17.60 -4.56 0.41
C GLY A 122 16.43 -4.57 -0.57
N PHE A 123 15.30 -3.97 -0.23
CA PHE A 123 14.22 -3.74 -1.20
C PHE A 123 14.57 -2.58 -2.13
N GLU A 124 14.04 -2.63 -3.35
CA GLU A 124 14.22 -1.59 -4.38
C GLU A 124 13.49 -0.27 -4.04
N GLY A 125 12.52 -0.32 -3.12
CA GLY A 125 11.75 0.82 -2.67
C GLY A 125 10.47 0.45 -1.93
N LEU A 126 9.63 1.45 -1.66
CA LEU A 126 8.32 1.31 -1.02
C LEU A 126 7.21 1.54 -2.06
N ARG A 127 6.30 0.56 -2.15
CA ARG A 127 5.05 0.63 -2.89
C ARG A 127 3.90 0.70 -1.89
N ALA A 128 3.07 1.74 -1.95
CA ALA A 128 2.03 1.96 -0.95
C ALA A 128 0.66 2.21 -1.58
N ASN A 129 -0.38 1.64 -0.97
CA ASN A 129 -1.77 2.02 -1.19
C ASN A 129 -2.42 2.45 0.12
N GLY A 130 -3.29 3.44 0.04
CA GLY A 130 -4.24 3.77 1.08
C GLY A 130 -5.30 4.73 0.56
N SER A 131 -6.47 4.71 1.17
CA SER A 131 -7.53 5.64 0.83
C SER A 131 -7.57 6.83 1.80
N PRO A 132 -7.80 8.07 1.31
CA PRO A 132 -8.07 9.22 2.15
C PRO A 132 -9.55 9.38 2.55
N ALA A 133 -10.48 8.60 1.97
CA ALA A 133 -11.92 8.87 2.09
C ALA A 133 -12.45 8.81 3.54
N TRP A 134 -11.83 8.01 4.41
CA TRP A 134 -12.17 7.95 5.84
C TRP A 134 -11.93 9.29 6.56
N MET A 135 -11.08 10.18 6.05
CA MET A 135 -10.83 11.49 6.67
C MET A 135 -12.06 12.39 6.65
N GLN A 136 -13.01 12.18 5.74
CA GLN A 136 -14.26 12.94 5.71
C GLN A 136 -15.06 12.81 7.02
N VAL A 137 -14.88 11.70 7.76
CA VAL A 137 -15.51 11.45 9.06
C VAL A 137 -14.86 12.27 10.17
N TYR A 138 -13.58 12.63 10.04
CA TYR A 138 -12.77 13.29 11.07
C TYR A 138 -12.53 14.79 10.82
N LEU A 139 -12.90 15.29 9.65
CA LEU A 139 -12.72 16.70 9.24
C LEU A 139 -14.03 17.51 9.30
N ARG A 140 -15.02 17.04 10.06
CA ARG A 140 -16.24 17.80 10.38
C ARG A 140 -16.16 18.39 11.78
#